data_AF-A0A1V3MV52-F1
#
_entry.id   AF-A0A1V3MV52-F1
#
_cell.length_a   1.000
_cell.length_b   1.000
_cell.length_c   1.000
_cell.angle_alpha   90.00
_cell.angle_beta   90.00
_cell.angle_gamma   90.00
#
_symmetry.space_group_name_H-M   'P 1'
#
loop_
_entity.id
_entity.type
_entity.pdbx_description
1 polymer ?
#
loop_
_entity_poly.entity_id
_entity_poly.type
_entity_poly.pdbx_seq_one_letter_code
_entity_poly.pdbx_strand_id
1 'polypeptide(L)'
;MSASPGIMDTDHLHIDVHVKEKAQLKLFTQSFNKLHPMKTGASQHTDVQVASGAIFHYIPHPVTPFKDSIFKATNHIHLAEDAVLMWGDIISVGRIYMKEAFEFNRLHTQTKIFRSGKLAFIDNQLLQPKKQPIQKMLFFEGYTHQATFLFSANFAQELKNELDEILTVEYNDISYGFTQASSDVVILRALGSDGELLYDFLQMLGQLCWDFTMHKLSESKEVLENEGAESSPFVTETVLAESIATEEVVTGSVVAKKKSTTSPRKKRVVKSKTEEGLKYA
;
A
#
# COMPACT_ATOMS: atom_id res chain seq x y z
N MET A 1 -16.88 -7.61 -9.87
CA MET A 1 -17.89 -7.02 -8.95
C MET A 1 -18.45 -8.14 -8.09
N SER A 2 -18.52 -7.97 -6.78
CA SER A 2 -19.26 -8.88 -5.88
C SER A 2 -20.47 -8.14 -5.36
N ALA A 3 -21.66 -8.46 -5.87
CA ALA A 3 -22.92 -7.89 -5.42
C ALA A 3 -23.51 -8.78 -4.31
N SER A 4 -22.79 -8.88 -3.19
CA SER A 4 -23.20 -9.68 -2.03
C SER A 4 -23.70 -8.78 -0.89
N PRO A 5 -24.73 -9.19 -0.13
CA PRO A 5 -25.11 -8.51 1.11
C PRO A 5 -24.05 -8.62 2.22
N GLY A 6 -23.03 -9.47 2.05
CA GLY A 6 -21.96 -9.74 3.02
C GLY A 6 -21.63 -11.22 3.09
N ILE A 7 -20.79 -11.59 4.05
CA ILE A 7 -20.40 -12.98 4.33
C ILE A 7 -21.31 -13.52 5.44
N MET A 8 -21.92 -14.67 5.20
CA MET A 8 -22.89 -15.35 6.07
C MET A 8 -22.26 -16.55 6.80
N ASP A 9 -22.98 -17.11 7.76
CA ASP A 9 -22.55 -18.32 8.47
C ASP A 9 -22.28 -19.46 7.47
N THR A 10 -21.18 -20.19 7.66
CA THR A 10 -20.70 -21.29 6.81
C THR A 10 -20.20 -20.90 5.41
N ASP A 11 -20.09 -19.61 5.09
CA ASP A 11 -19.47 -19.18 3.83
C ASP A 11 -17.96 -19.49 3.81
N HIS A 12 -17.50 -19.96 2.65
CA HIS A 12 -16.09 -20.19 2.37
C HIS A 12 -15.70 -19.48 1.07
N LEU A 13 -14.90 -18.44 1.19
CA LEU A 13 -14.40 -17.67 0.07
C LEU A 13 -12.98 -18.13 -0.26
N HIS A 14 -12.70 -18.32 -1.54
CA HIS A 14 -11.35 -18.57 -2.05
C HIS A 14 -11.06 -17.56 -3.17
N ILE A 15 -9.96 -16.84 -3.03
CA ILE A 15 -9.50 -15.81 -3.97
C ILE A 15 -8.09 -16.19 -4.43
N ASP A 16 -7.95 -16.51 -5.72
CA ASP A 16 -6.66 -16.78 -6.36
C ASP A 16 -6.24 -15.61 -7.25
N VAL A 17 -5.03 -15.08 -7.04
CA VAL A 17 -4.50 -13.94 -7.81
C VAL A 17 -3.11 -14.26 -8.35
N HIS A 18 -3.00 -14.41 -9.67
CA HIS A 18 -1.74 -14.70 -10.36
C HIS A 18 -1.28 -13.46 -11.15
N VAL A 19 -0.32 -12.70 -10.62
CA VAL A 19 0.29 -11.57 -11.31
C VAL A 19 1.50 -12.07 -12.09
N LYS A 20 1.39 -12.03 -13.42
CA LYS A 20 2.39 -12.58 -14.36
C LYS A 20 3.64 -11.72 -14.43
N GLU A 21 4.71 -12.27 -14.99
CA GLU A 21 6.02 -11.63 -15.07
C GLU A 21 5.91 -10.21 -15.64
N LYS A 22 6.58 -9.26 -14.97
CA LYS A 22 6.60 -7.83 -15.33
C LYS A 22 5.23 -7.16 -15.38
N ALA A 23 4.15 -7.84 -14.99
CA ALA A 23 2.82 -7.25 -14.94
C ALA A 23 2.68 -6.36 -13.71
N GLN A 24 1.90 -5.30 -13.87
CA GLN A 24 1.60 -4.34 -12.83
C GLN A 24 0.09 -4.36 -12.59
N LEU A 25 -0.34 -4.81 -11.41
CA LEU A 25 -1.76 -4.98 -11.09
C LEU A 25 -2.13 -4.18 -9.83
N LYS A 26 -3.11 -3.28 -9.98
CA LYS A 26 -3.87 -2.71 -8.85
C LYS A 26 -5.23 -3.39 -8.79
N LEU A 27 -5.50 -4.13 -7.72
CA LEU A 27 -6.78 -4.80 -7.50
C LEU A 27 -7.58 -4.04 -6.44
N PHE A 28 -8.83 -3.72 -6.77
CA PHE A 28 -9.73 -2.96 -5.91
C PHE A 28 -10.95 -3.80 -5.53
N THR A 29 -11.45 -3.58 -4.32
CA THR A 29 -12.80 -3.99 -3.91
C THR A 29 -13.76 -2.83 -4.14
N GLN A 30 -15.06 -3.06 -4.11
CA GLN A 30 -16.07 -2.02 -4.41
C GLN A 30 -16.85 -1.54 -3.20
N SER A 31 -16.78 -2.29 -2.10
CA SER A 31 -17.55 -2.00 -0.90
C SER A 31 -16.94 -2.69 0.29
N PHE A 32 -17.31 -2.21 1.48
CA PHE A 32 -17.04 -2.83 2.76
C PHE A 32 -17.49 -4.30 2.79
N ASN A 33 -16.67 -5.14 3.41
CA ASN A 33 -16.99 -6.55 3.63
C ASN A 33 -17.73 -6.71 4.96
N LYS A 34 -19.05 -6.91 4.90
CA LYS A 34 -19.91 -7.09 6.07
C LYS A 34 -19.88 -8.55 6.51
N LEU A 35 -19.54 -8.83 7.77
CA LEU A 35 -19.61 -10.17 8.34
C LEU A 35 -20.89 -10.27 9.17
N HIS A 36 -21.85 -11.06 8.72
CA HIS A 36 -23.13 -11.23 9.43
C HIS A 36 -22.96 -12.09 10.71
N PRO A 37 -23.96 -12.14 11.61
CA PRO A 37 -23.93 -13.02 12.77
C PRO A 37 -23.79 -14.49 12.38
N MET A 38 -23.00 -15.28 13.13
CA MET A 38 -22.65 -16.66 12.77
C MET A 38 -22.76 -17.60 13.97
N LYS A 39 -23.21 -18.85 13.74
CA LYS A 39 -23.16 -19.91 14.76
C LYS A 39 -21.87 -20.72 14.64
N THR A 40 -21.46 -21.05 13.41
CA THR A 40 -20.30 -21.89 13.12
C THR A 40 -19.09 -21.03 12.75
N GLY A 41 -19.31 -20.05 11.88
CA GLY A 41 -18.30 -19.15 11.35
C GLY A 41 -18.11 -19.31 9.85
N ALA A 42 -17.35 -18.37 9.30
CA ALA A 42 -17.00 -18.30 7.88
C ALA A 42 -15.50 -18.10 7.70
N SER A 43 -15.01 -18.36 6.49
CA SER A 43 -13.60 -18.20 6.17
C SER A 43 -13.34 -17.59 4.81
N GLN A 44 -12.23 -16.88 4.69
CA GLN A 44 -11.66 -16.48 3.41
C GLN A 44 -10.21 -16.98 3.30
N HIS A 45 -9.90 -17.61 2.17
CA HIS A 45 -8.54 -17.92 1.78
C HIS A 45 -8.15 -17.08 0.56
N THR A 46 -7.01 -16.40 0.64
CA THR A 46 -6.46 -15.62 -0.47
C THR A 46 -5.08 -16.16 -0.79
N ASP A 47 -4.91 -16.72 -1.99
CA ASP A 47 -3.61 -17.15 -2.51
C ASP A 47 -3.15 -16.18 -3.60
N VAL A 48 -1.94 -15.66 -3.44
CA VAL A 48 -1.37 -14.67 -4.35
C VAL A 48 -0.01 -15.15 -4.82
N GLN A 49 0.21 -15.08 -6.13
CA GLN A 49 1.48 -15.41 -6.77
C GLN A 49 1.90 -14.20 -7.62
N VAL A 50 3.00 -13.56 -7.21
CA VAL A 50 3.57 -12.40 -7.90
C VAL A 50 4.89 -12.83 -8.53
N ALA A 51 4.89 -12.95 -9.85
CA ALA A 51 6.02 -13.43 -10.63
C ALA A 51 7.16 -12.40 -10.73
N SER A 52 8.26 -12.79 -11.38
CA SER A 52 9.46 -11.96 -11.47
C SER A 52 9.19 -10.61 -12.14
N GLY A 53 9.74 -9.55 -11.56
CA GLY A 53 9.57 -8.15 -11.96
C GLY A 53 8.13 -7.63 -11.88
N ALA A 54 7.20 -8.40 -11.30
CA ALA A 54 5.80 -8.03 -11.22
C ALA A 54 5.49 -7.23 -9.95
N ILE A 55 4.43 -6.43 -10.03
CA ILE A 55 3.99 -5.53 -8.95
C ILE A 55 2.53 -5.81 -8.66
N PHE A 56 2.24 -6.10 -7.40
CA PHE A 56 0.88 -6.29 -6.93
C PHE A 56 0.53 -5.28 -5.85
N HIS A 57 -0.56 -4.55 -6.09
CA HIS A 57 -1.13 -3.59 -5.16
C HIS A 57 -2.58 -4.00 -4.85
N TYR A 58 -2.86 -4.24 -3.58
CA TYR A 58 -4.19 -4.61 -3.10
C TYR A 58 -4.48 -3.96 -1.76
N ILE A 59 -5.43 -3.03 -1.75
CA ILE A 59 -5.93 -2.37 -0.55
C ILE A 59 -7.46 -2.52 -0.58
N PRO A 60 -8.02 -3.48 0.17
CA PRO A 60 -9.46 -3.69 0.22
C PRO A 60 -10.16 -2.63 1.08
N HIS A 61 -11.44 -2.42 0.82
CA HIS A 61 -12.32 -1.68 1.72
C HIS A 61 -12.41 -2.40 3.08
N PRO A 62 -12.75 -1.68 4.15
CA PRO A 62 -12.75 -2.25 5.49
C PRO A 62 -13.70 -3.44 5.68
N VAL A 63 -13.29 -4.35 6.56
CA VAL A 63 -14.12 -5.43 7.09
C VAL A 63 -14.95 -4.90 8.27
N THR A 64 -16.26 -5.14 8.23
CA THR A 64 -17.22 -4.75 9.27
C THR A 64 -17.82 -5.99 9.95
N PRO A 65 -17.27 -6.41 11.10
CA PRO A 65 -17.78 -7.55 11.84
C PRO A 65 -19.06 -7.19 12.60
N PHE A 66 -20.19 -7.82 12.27
CA PHE A 66 -21.42 -7.61 13.03
C PHE A 66 -21.39 -8.43 14.34
N LYS A 67 -22.35 -8.14 15.22
CA LYS A 67 -22.61 -8.86 16.45
C LYS A 67 -22.59 -10.37 16.23
N ASP A 68 -21.87 -11.07 17.11
CA ASP A 68 -21.70 -12.52 17.10
C ASP A 68 -21.12 -13.11 15.78
N SER A 69 -20.50 -12.31 14.91
CA SER A 69 -19.76 -12.83 13.76
C SER A 69 -18.50 -13.61 14.19
N ILE A 70 -18.16 -14.65 13.41
CA ILE A 70 -17.02 -15.55 13.62
C ILE A 70 -16.30 -15.72 12.28
N PHE A 71 -15.16 -15.05 12.09
CA PHE A 71 -14.49 -15.05 10.79
C PHE A 71 -13.00 -15.32 10.89
N LYS A 72 -12.49 -16.04 9.87
CA LYS A 72 -11.05 -16.25 9.67
C LYS A 72 -10.65 -15.91 8.24
N ALA A 73 -9.74 -14.95 8.07
CA ALA A 73 -9.07 -14.69 6.81
C ALA A 73 -7.64 -15.26 6.86
N THR A 74 -7.20 -15.93 5.80
CA THR A 74 -5.83 -16.41 5.65
C THR A 74 -5.30 -16.04 4.28
N ASN A 75 -4.28 -15.20 4.25
CA ASN A 75 -3.63 -14.70 3.05
C ASN A 75 -2.24 -15.32 2.92
N HIS A 76 -2.00 -16.04 1.83
CA HIS A 76 -0.72 -16.61 1.46
C HIS A 76 -0.19 -15.90 0.22
N ILE A 77 0.90 -15.19 0.38
CA ILE A 77 1.44 -14.33 -0.68
C ILE A 77 2.83 -14.83 -1.04
N HIS A 78 2.99 -15.31 -2.27
CA HIS A 78 4.23 -15.83 -2.81
C HIS A 78 4.83 -14.83 -3.80
N LEU A 79 6.00 -14.30 -3.46
CA LEU A 79 6.75 -13.33 -4.23
C LEU A 79 7.98 -14.01 -4.87
N ALA A 80 8.20 -13.74 -6.16
CA ALA A 80 9.51 -13.94 -6.77
C ALA A 80 10.55 -13.00 -6.13
N GLU A 81 11.83 -13.27 -6.38
CA GLU A 81 12.95 -12.54 -5.75
C GLU A 81 12.85 -11.02 -5.92
N ASP A 82 12.46 -10.56 -7.11
CA ASP A 82 12.38 -9.14 -7.48
C ASP A 82 10.92 -8.60 -7.54
N ALA A 83 9.95 -9.38 -7.06
CA ALA A 83 8.55 -8.96 -7.03
C ALA A 83 8.28 -7.92 -5.94
N VAL A 84 7.33 -7.02 -6.22
CA VAL A 84 6.91 -5.95 -5.30
C VAL A 84 5.46 -6.13 -4.87
N LEU A 85 5.21 -5.97 -3.58
CA LEU A 85 3.89 -6.08 -2.96
C LEU A 85 3.54 -4.80 -2.18
N MET A 86 2.32 -4.31 -2.38
CA MET A 86 1.64 -3.34 -1.51
C MET A 86 0.32 -3.97 -1.07
N TRP A 87 0.18 -4.26 0.22
CA TRP A 87 -0.96 -5.00 0.76
C TRP A 87 -1.58 -4.25 1.94
N GLY A 88 -2.89 -4.00 1.88
CA GLY A 88 -3.67 -3.39 2.95
C GLY A 88 -4.63 -4.36 3.63
N ASP A 89 -4.93 -4.10 4.89
CA ASP A 89 -6.04 -4.69 5.64
C ASP A 89 -6.64 -3.62 6.56
N ILE A 90 -7.97 -3.52 6.62
CA ILE A 90 -8.64 -2.55 7.50
C ILE A 90 -9.79 -3.26 8.21
N ILE A 91 -9.77 -3.18 9.53
CA ILE A 91 -10.76 -3.79 10.41
C ILE A 91 -11.48 -2.69 11.16
N SER A 92 -12.81 -2.65 11.03
CA SER A 92 -13.67 -1.86 11.91
C SER A 92 -14.14 -2.69 13.09
N VAL A 93 -14.64 -2.00 14.12
CA VAL A 93 -15.07 -2.66 15.36
C VAL A 93 -16.52 -3.13 15.34
N GLY A 94 -17.26 -2.81 14.28
CA GLY A 94 -18.65 -3.19 14.08
C GLY A 94 -19.47 -2.08 13.43
N ARG A 95 -20.79 -2.14 13.59
CA ARG A 95 -21.72 -1.12 13.07
C ARG A 95 -21.80 0.05 14.05
N ILE A 96 -20.77 0.91 14.06
CA ILE A 96 -20.66 1.98 15.06
C ILE A 96 -21.86 2.93 15.07
N TYR A 97 -22.39 3.30 13.90
CA TYR A 97 -23.57 4.15 13.78
C TYR A 97 -24.87 3.48 14.24
N MET A 98 -24.86 2.15 14.40
CA MET A 98 -25.94 1.37 15.02
C MET A 98 -25.66 1.07 16.49
N LYS A 99 -24.68 1.76 17.10
CA LYS A 99 -24.22 1.58 18.49
C LYS A 99 -23.73 0.17 18.79
N GLU A 100 -23.19 -0.49 17.78
CA GLU A 100 -22.62 -1.83 17.89
C GLU A 100 -21.11 -1.75 17.65
N ALA A 101 -20.35 -1.83 18.73
CA ALA A 101 -18.91 -1.82 18.69
C ALA A 101 -18.40 -2.99 19.54
N PHE A 102 -17.47 -3.75 18.99
CA PHE A 102 -16.81 -4.86 19.68
C PHE A 102 -17.79 -5.97 20.13
N GLU A 103 -18.89 -6.18 19.41
CA GLU A 103 -19.90 -7.20 19.72
C GLU A 103 -19.72 -8.52 18.93
N PHE A 104 -18.76 -8.58 18.02
CA PHE A 104 -18.41 -9.82 17.31
C PHE A 104 -17.77 -10.84 18.26
N ASN A 105 -17.83 -12.12 17.89
CA ASN A 105 -17.30 -13.19 18.72
C ASN A 105 -15.80 -13.42 18.47
N ARG A 106 -15.41 -13.50 17.19
CA ARG A 106 -14.03 -13.79 16.80
C ARG A 106 -13.73 -13.27 15.40
N LEU A 107 -12.67 -12.49 15.28
CA LEU A 107 -12.07 -12.11 14.00
C LEU A 107 -10.60 -12.51 14.01
N HIS A 108 -10.17 -13.28 13.02
CA HIS A 108 -8.79 -13.75 12.91
C HIS A 108 -8.26 -13.53 11.50
N THR A 109 -7.33 -12.61 11.34
CA THR A 109 -6.62 -12.39 10.08
C THR A 109 -5.19 -12.89 10.21
N GLN A 110 -4.74 -13.63 9.20
CA GLN A 110 -3.36 -14.12 9.14
C GLN A 110 -2.82 -13.87 7.74
N THR A 111 -1.72 -13.13 7.64
CA THR A 111 -1.06 -12.83 6.37
C THR A 111 0.37 -13.35 6.43
N LYS A 112 0.73 -14.20 5.46
CA LYS A 112 2.08 -14.73 5.31
C LYS A 112 2.65 -14.30 3.98
N ILE A 113 3.86 -13.74 4.01
CA ILE A 113 4.61 -13.37 2.81
C ILE A 113 5.79 -14.33 2.69
N PHE A 114 5.89 -14.97 1.54
CA PHE A 114 6.99 -15.82 1.16
C PHE A 114 7.76 -15.14 0.01
N ARG A 115 9.08 -15.08 0.09
CA ARG A 115 9.96 -14.63 -1.00
C ARG A 115 10.88 -15.77 -1.39
N SER A 116 10.91 -16.10 -2.69
CA SER A 116 11.76 -17.19 -3.21
C SER A 116 11.58 -18.52 -2.45
N GLY A 117 10.33 -18.83 -2.11
CA GLY A 117 9.94 -20.05 -1.39
C GLY A 117 10.23 -20.05 0.12
N LYS A 118 10.82 -18.98 0.67
CA LYS A 118 11.11 -18.85 2.10
C LYS A 118 10.13 -17.89 2.76
N LEU A 119 9.74 -18.18 4.00
CA LEU A 119 8.89 -17.29 4.78
C LEU A 119 9.66 -16.01 5.14
N ALA A 120 9.21 -14.87 4.64
CA ALA A 120 9.81 -13.56 4.90
C ALA A 120 9.12 -12.82 6.05
N PHE A 121 7.78 -12.92 6.14
CA PHE A 121 7.01 -12.20 7.14
C PHE A 121 5.68 -12.89 7.50
N ILE A 122 5.24 -12.73 8.76
CA ILE A 122 3.90 -13.12 9.22
C ILE A 122 3.27 -11.99 10.04
N ASP A 123 2.05 -11.62 9.68
CA ASP A 123 1.12 -10.91 10.56
C ASP A 123 0.01 -11.88 11.00
N ASN A 124 -0.32 -11.88 12.30
CA ASN A 124 -1.29 -12.80 12.89
C ASN A 124 -2.14 -12.08 13.92
N GLN A 125 -3.28 -11.53 13.50
CA GLN A 125 -4.15 -10.74 14.35
C GLN A 125 -5.40 -11.54 14.76
N LEU A 126 -5.53 -11.78 16.07
CA LEU A 126 -6.71 -12.41 16.67
C LEU A 126 -7.41 -11.43 17.59
N LEU A 127 -8.65 -11.08 17.24
CA LEU A 127 -9.54 -10.22 18.02
C LEU A 127 -10.73 -11.03 18.55
N GLN A 128 -10.87 -11.05 19.88
CA GLN A 128 -11.94 -11.71 20.62
C GLN A 128 -12.43 -10.77 21.74
N PRO A 129 -13.40 -9.88 21.45
CA PRO A 129 -13.85 -8.86 22.38
C PRO A 129 -14.25 -9.38 23.76
N LYS A 130 -14.88 -10.56 23.81
CA LYS A 130 -15.31 -11.20 25.07
C LYS A 130 -14.16 -11.80 25.89
N LYS A 131 -12.96 -11.94 25.30
CA LYS A 131 -11.78 -12.61 25.91
C LYS A 131 -10.57 -11.69 26.08
N GLN A 132 -10.56 -10.53 25.43
CA GLN A 132 -9.43 -9.60 25.40
C GLN A 132 -9.90 -8.19 25.75
N PRO A 133 -9.08 -7.36 26.42
CA PRO A 133 -9.43 -5.99 26.78
C PRO A 133 -9.27 -5.05 25.56
N ILE A 134 -9.96 -5.33 24.46
CA ILE A 134 -9.65 -4.75 23.14
C ILE A 134 -9.87 -3.24 23.01
N GLN A 135 -10.55 -2.63 23.97
CA GLN A 135 -10.75 -1.18 24.03
C GLN A 135 -9.63 -0.44 24.80
N LYS A 136 -8.73 -1.17 25.46
CA LYS A 136 -7.69 -0.57 26.30
C LYS A 136 -6.44 -0.22 25.49
N MET A 137 -5.53 0.50 26.14
CA MET A 137 -4.16 0.72 25.65
C MET A 137 -3.53 -0.63 25.24
N LEU A 138 -2.68 -0.61 24.22
CA LEU A 138 -2.13 -1.79 23.52
C LEU A 138 -3.08 -2.51 22.55
N PHE A 139 -4.35 -2.11 22.48
CA PHE A 139 -5.30 -2.57 21.45
C PHE A 139 -5.80 -1.37 20.63
N PHE A 140 -7.09 -1.02 20.73
CA PHE A 140 -7.69 0.05 19.96
C PHE A 140 -7.65 1.40 20.67
N GLU A 141 -7.35 1.47 21.98
CA GLU A 141 -7.15 2.73 22.71
C GLU A 141 -8.23 3.82 22.45
N GLY A 142 -9.50 3.43 22.41
CA GLY A 142 -10.63 4.32 22.13
C GLY A 142 -10.98 4.51 20.65
N TYR A 143 -10.09 4.17 19.73
CA TYR A 143 -10.34 4.15 18.28
C TYR A 143 -11.27 3.00 17.88
N THR A 144 -11.78 3.07 16.64
CA THR A 144 -12.87 2.20 16.15
C THR A 144 -12.51 1.48 14.85
N HIS A 145 -11.34 1.78 14.30
CA HIS A 145 -10.80 1.16 13.12
C HIS A 145 -9.29 0.97 13.30
N GLN A 146 -8.78 -0.13 12.76
CA GLN A 146 -7.35 -0.38 12.66
C GLN A 146 -7.01 -0.75 11.22
N ALA A 147 -6.00 -0.09 10.67
CA ALA A 147 -5.42 -0.39 9.38
C ALA A 147 -4.04 -1.02 9.55
N THR A 148 -3.73 -1.98 8.69
CA THR A 148 -2.40 -2.56 8.50
C THR A 148 -2.02 -2.38 7.04
N PHE A 149 -0.81 -1.91 6.79
CA PHE A 149 -0.25 -1.81 5.46
C PHE A 149 1.12 -2.48 5.43
N LEU A 150 1.34 -3.31 4.41
CA LEU A 150 2.57 -4.06 4.20
C LEU A 150 3.14 -3.65 2.86
N PHE A 151 4.40 -3.23 2.86
CA PHE A 151 5.19 -3.03 1.66
C PHE A 151 6.30 -4.09 1.64
N SER A 152 6.39 -4.88 0.58
CA SER A 152 7.50 -5.83 0.41
C SER A 152 8.21 -5.67 -0.93
N ALA A 153 9.51 -5.38 -0.86
CA ALA A 153 10.42 -5.24 -1.99
C ALA A 153 11.87 -5.34 -1.50
N ASN A 154 12.81 -5.62 -2.39
CA ASN A 154 14.24 -5.69 -2.02
C ASN A 154 14.81 -4.34 -1.54
N PHE A 155 14.17 -3.24 -1.94
CA PHE A 155 14.50 -1.87 -1.51
C PHE A 155 13.56 -1.34 -0.41
N ALA A 156 12.88 -2.22 0.34
CA ALA A 156 11.96 -1.80 1.40
C ALA A 156 12.65 -0.97 2.51
N GLN A 157 13.92 -1.25 2.79
CA GLN A 157 14.73 -0.43 3.71
C GLN A 157 14.83 1.04 3.24
N GLU A 158 15.06 1.26 1.95
CA GLU A 158 15.19 2.60 1.39
C GLU A 158 13.86 3.35 1.50
N LEU A 159 12.74 2.68 1.19
CA LEU A 159 11.41 3.24 1.42
C LEU A 159 11.22 3.62 2.89
N LYS A 160 11.66 2.76 3.83
CA LYS A 160 11.57 3.08 5.26
C LYS A 160 12.27 4.41 5.57
N ASN A 161 13.51 4.56 5.10
CA ASN A 161 14.30 5.76 5.37
C ASN A 161 13.60 7.03 4.84
N GLU A 162 13.02 6.96 3.63
CA GLU A 162 12.20 8.06 3.08
C GLU A 162 10.97 8.34 3.95
N LEU A 163 10.28 7.29 4.43
CA LEU A 163 9.12 7.46 5.31
C LEU A 163 9.50 8.09 6.66
N ASP A 164 10.67 7.79 7.22
CA ASP A 164 11.16 8.44 8.45
C ASP A 164 11.32 9.96 8.28
N GLU A 165 11.65 10.43 7.08
CA GLU A 165 11.78 11.85 6.78
C GLU A 165 10.42 12.50 6.45
N ILE A 166 9.58 11.81 5.68
CA ILE A 166 8.31 12.34 5.16
C ILE A 166 7.21 12.33 6.23
N LEU A 167 7.09 11.23 6.98
CA LEU A 167 6.01 11.03 7.96
C LEU A 167 6.37 11.56 9.35
N THR A 168 6.90 12.78 9.39
CA THR A 168 7.18 13.54 10.62
C THR A 168 5.94 14.30 11.14
N VAL A 169 4.84 14.26 10.39
CA VAL A 169 3.62 15.02 10.67
C VAL A 169 2.63 14.18 11.48
N GLU A 170 2.20 14.72 12.61
CA GLU A 170 1.07 14.19 13.37
C GLU A 170 -0.24 14.48 12.61
N TYR A 171 -1.04 13.43 12.35
CA TYR A 171 -2.42 13.60 11.91
C TYR A 171 -3.32 13.67 13.15
N ASN A 172 -4.17 14.70 13.25
CA ASN A 172 -5.05 14.85 14.41
C ASN A 172 -6.04 13.68 14.59
N ASP A 173 -6.40 13.02 13.48
CA ASP A 173 -7.49 12.03 13.45
C ASP A 173 -7.01 10.59 13.24
N ILE A 174 -5.70 10.39 13.06
CA ILE A 174 -5.06 9.07 12.85
C ILE A 174 -3.82 8.96 13.72
N SER A 175 -3.76 7.93 14.55
CA SER A 175 -2.53 7.52 15.23
C SER A 175 -1.89 6.40 14.42
N TYR A 176 -0.62 6.50 14.09
CA TYR A 176 0.04 5.51 13.24
C TYR A 176 1.51 5.34 13.61
N GLY A 177 2.07 4.22 13.19
CA GLY A 177 3.50 3.93 13.29
C GLY A 177 3.90 2.94 12.22
N PHE A 178 5.15 3.02 11.78
CA PHE A 178 5.71 2.10 10.81
C PHE A 178 7.10 1.65 11.25
N THR A 179 7.44 0.43 10.87
CA THR A 179 8.73 -0.16 11.20
C THR A 179 9.14 -1.13 10.11
N GLN A 180 10.44 -1.38 10.04
CA GLN A 180 10.97 -2.45 9.23
C GLN A 180 10.80 -3.78 9.96
N ALA A 181 10.04 -4.70 9.35
CA ALA A 181 9.74 -5.99 9.93
C ALA A 181 10.76 -7.08 9.52
N SER A 182 11.34 -6.95 8.33
CA SER A 182 12.41 -7.78 7.79
C SER A 182 13.27 -6.97 6.81
N SER A 183 14.32 -7.56 6.24
CA SER A 183 15.15 -6.91 5.22
C SER A 183 14.36 -6.38 4.03
N ASP A 184 13.24 -7.02 3.71
CA ASP A 184 12.43 -6.80 2.51
C ASP A 184 10.95 -6.48 2.81
N VAL A 185 10.58 -6.20 4.07
CA VAL A 185 9.21 -5.86 4.48
C VAL A 185 9.19 -4.68 5.44
N VAL A 186 8.39 -3.67 5.09
CA VAL A 186 7.97 -2.59 5.99
C VAL A 186 6.51 -2.78 6.33
N ILE A 187 6.19 -2.69 7.62
CA ILE A 187 4.81 -2.69 8.13
C ILE A 187 4.47 -1.32 8.68
N LEU A 188 3.27 -0.85 8.35
CA LEU A 188 2.61 0.29 8.99
C LEU A 188 1.34 -0.20 9.67
N ARG A 189 1.07 0.32 10.86
CA ARG A 189 -0.23 0.20 11.52
C ARG A 189 -0.78 1.57 11.85
N ALA A 190 -2.07 1.72 11.69
CA ALA A 190 -2.79 2.94 12.03
C ALA A 190 -4.09 2.62 12.76
N LEU A 191 -4.46 3.51 13.67
CA LEU A 191 -5.72 3.57 14.38
C LEU A 191 -6.45 4.84 13.99
N GLY A 192 -7.77 4.74 13.80
CA GLY A 192 -8.62 5.85 13.42
C GLY A 192 -10.07 5.63 13.86
N SER A 193 -10.87 6.69 13.79
CA SER A 193 -12.28 6.65 14.21
C SER A 193 -13.25 6.49 13.03
N ASP A 194 -12.74 6.49 11.81
CA ASP A 194 -13.50 6.44 10.56
C ASP A 194 -12.82 5.47 9.57
N GLY A 195 -13.61 4.58 8.98
CA GLY A 195 -13.13 3.54 8.07
C GLY A 195 -12.78 4.07 6.67
N GLU A 196 -13.48 5.10 6.19
CA GLU A 196 -13.17 5.77 4.92
C GLU A 196 -11.87 6.58 5.07
N LEU A 197 -11.71 7.28 6.19
CA LEU A 197 -10.47 7.99 6.52
C LEU A 197 -9.23 7.06 6.49
N LEU A 198 -9.31 5.90 7.14
CA LEU A 198 -8.20 4.94 7.12
C LEU A 198 -8.00 4.31 5.73
N TYR A 199 -9.08 4.10 4.97
CA TYR A 199 -8.99 3.58 3.61
C TYR A 199 -8.28 4.57 2.69
N ASP A 200 -8.66 5.84 2.71
CA ASP A 200 -8.00 6.91 1.96
C ASP A 200 -6.55 7.09 2.38
N PHE A 201 -6.26 6.99 3.69
CA PHE A 201 -4.89 7.03 4.20
C PHE A 201 -4.04 5.88 3.64
N LEU A 202 -4.55 4.64 3.63
CA LEU A 202 -3.85 3.52 3.01
C LEU A 202 -3.69 3.68 1.50
N GLN A 203 -4.69 4.22 0.80
CA GLN A 203 -4.60 4.48 -0.64
C GLN A 203 -3.53 5.53 -0.96
N MET A 204 -3.43 6.59 -0.14
CA MET A 204 -2.37 7.59 -0.24
C MET A 204 -0.99 6.94 -0.04
N LEU A 205 -0.81 6.14 1.00
CA LEU A 205 0.45 5.41 1.25
C LEU A 205 0.78 4.45 0.11
N GLY A 206 -0.22 3.72 -0.38
CA GLY A 206 -0.08 2.80 -1.49
C GLY A 206 0.32 3.50 -2.80
N GLN A 207 -0.18 4.72 -3.03
CA GLN A 207 0.23 5.54 -4.17
C GLN A 207 1.66 6.08 -3.99
N LEU A 208 2.04 6.54 -2.80
CA LEU A 208 3.42 6.94 -2.50
C LEU A 208 4.40 5.78 -2.74
N CYS A 209 4.09 4.60 -2.21
CA CYS A 209 4.92 3.40 -2.40
C CYS A 209 4.99 2.99 -3.88
N TRP A 210 3.91 3.19 -4.62
CA TRP A 210 3.86 2.95 -6.06
C TRP A 210 4.83 3.85 -6.81
N ASP A 211 4.77 5.15 -6.55
CA ASP A 211 5.62 6.13 -7.22
C ASP A 211 7.10 5.90 -6.86
N PHE A 212 7.40 5.61 -5.60
CA PHE A 212 8.74 5.20 -5.16
C PHE A 212 9.23 3.94 -5.89
N THR A 213 8.35 2.93 -6.03
CA THR A 213 8.67 1.70 -6.77
C THR A 213 8.97 2.00 -8.24
N MET A 214 8.19 2.85 -8.89
CA MET A 214 8.42 3.22 -10.29
C MET A 214 9.79 3.91 -10.46
N HIS A 215 10.15 4.79 -9.53
CA HIS A 215 11.45 5.47 -9.53
C HIS A 215 12.61 4.49 -9.36
N LYS A 216 12.54 3.56 -8.39
CA LYS A 216 13.58 2.54 -8.17
C LYS A 216 13.78 1.63 -9.37
N LEU A 217 12.69 1.29 -10.05
CA LEU A 217 12.75 0.48 -11.27
C LEU A 217 13.30 1.24 -12.48
N SER A 218 13.15 2.57 -12.57
CA SER A 218 13.80 3.37 -13.61
C SER A 218 15.30 3.54 -13.36
N GLU A 219 15.71 3.85 -12.12
CA GLU A 219 17.14 3.96 -11.74
C GLU A 219 17.90 2.68 -12.09
N SER A 220 17.32 1.52 -11.74
CA SER A 220 17.94 0.21 -12.00
C SER A 220 18.12 -0.07 -13.51
N LYS A 221 17.22 0.43 -14.36
CA LYS A 221 17.32 0.27 -15.82
C LYS A 221 18.38 1.18 -16.41
N GLU A 222 18.46 2.44 -15.98
CA GLU A 222 19.46 3.40 -16.45
C GLU A 222 20.88 2.92 -16.12
N VAL A 223 21.10 2.35 -14.93
CA VAL A 223 22.39 1.76 -14.56
C VAL A 223 22.76 0.59 -15.48
N LEU A 224 21.82 -0.33 -15.73
CA LEU A 224 22.04 -1.47 -16.64
C LEU A 224 22.31 -1.05 -18.09
N GLU A 225 21.64 -0.01 -18.58
CA GLU A 225 21.86 0.54 -19.92
C GLU A 225 23.23 1.24 -20.05
N ASN A 226 23.65 1.98 -19.02
CA ASN A 226 24.95 2.66 -18.99
C ASN A 226 26.12 1.67 -18.86
N GLU A 227 26.00 0.64 -18.02
CA GLU A 227 27.01 -0.45 -17.92
C GLU A 227 27.10 -1.28 -19.21
N GLY A 228 25.98 -1.47 -19.91
CA GLY A 228 25.95 -2.10 -21.24
C GLY A 228 26.65 -1.27 -22.32
N ALA A 229 26.51 0.07 -22.28
CA ALA A 229 27.12 0.97 -23.24
C ALA A 229 28.65 1.10 -23.10
N GLU A 230 29.20 0.98 -21.88
CA GLU A 230 30.66 1.02 -21.64
C GLU A 230 31.39 -0.27 -22.07
N SER A 231 30.67 -1.34 -22.39
CA SER A 231 31.24 -2.65 -22.76
C SER A 231 31.42 -2.90 -24.27
N SER A 232 31.11 -1.92 -25.13
CA SER A 232 31.31 -2.07 -26.57
C SER A 232 32.78 -1.82 -26.94
N PRO A 233 33.48 -2.77 -27.60
CA PRO A 233 34.88 -2.57 -27.97
C PRO A 233 34.98 -1.45 -29.01
N PHE A 234 35.76 -0.41 -28.68
CA PHE A 234 36.20 0.62 -29.61
C PHE A 234 36.85 -0.05 -30.84
N VAL A 235 36.11 -0.13 -31.95
CA VAL A 235 36.72 -0.33 -33.26
C VAL A 235 37.37 0.99 -33.63
N THR A 236 38.69 1.09 -33.51
CA THR A 236 39.46 2.20 -34.06
C THR A 236 39.39 2.14 -35.58
N GLU A 237 38.42 2.82 -36.18
CA GLU A 237 38.47 3.17 -37.59
C GLU A 237 39.58 4.20 -37.80
N THR A 238 40.62 3.78 -38.51
CA THR A 238 41.70 4.64 -38.97
C THR A 238 41.17 5.41 -40.18
N VAL A 239 40.83 6.69 -40.03
CA VAL A 239 40.41 7.55 -41.14
C VAL A 239 41.61 8.36 -41.61
N LEU A 240 42.09 8.03 -42.82
CA LEU A 240 43.01 8.83 -43.61
C LEU A 240 42.38 10.19 -43.94
N ALA A 241 43.11 11.26 -43.64
CA ALA A 241 42.73 12.62 -43.99
C ALA A 241 42.96 12.89 -45.48
N GLU A 242 41.91 13.30 -46.20
CA GLU A 242 42.04 14.09 -47.43
C GLU A 242 41.18 15.35 -47.34
N SER A 243 41.85 16.46 -47.62
CA SER A 243 41.38 17.84 -47.59
C SER A 243 40.79 18.26 -48.93
N ILE A 244 39.58 18.83 -48.97
CA ILE A 244 39.19 19.81 -50.01
C ILE A 244 38.26 20.86 -49.39
N ALA A 245 38.63 22.13 -49.62
CA ALA A 245 37.87 23.33 -49.29
C ALA A 245 36.88 23.69 -50.42
N THR A 246 35.73 24.29 -50.08
CA THR A 246 35.25 25.58 -50.65
C THR A 246 33.85 25.98 -50.16
N GLU A 247 33.79 27.27 -49.78
CA GLU A 247 32.75 28.29 -50.03
C GLU A 247 31.45 28.40 -49.19
N GLU A 248 31.27 29.64 -48.73
CA GLU A 248 30.18 30.25 -47.96
C GLU A 248 28.89 30.41 -48.78
N VAL A 249 27.73 30.38 -48.10
CA VAL A 249 26.63 31.33 -48.39
C VAL A 249 25.90 31.70 -47.09
N VAL A 250 25.78 33.01 -46.88
CA VAL A 250 25.08 33.73 -45.80
C VAL A 250 23.59 33.85 -46.09
N THR A 251 22.74 33.71 -45.06
CA THR A 251 21.48 34.47 -44.76
C THR A 251 20.90 33.82 -43.48
N GLY A 252 20.46 34.45 -42.38
CA GLY A 252 19.98 35.80 -42.08
C GLY A 252 18.52 35.71 -41.65
N SER A 253 18.18 35.73 -40.33
CA SER A 253 17.00 36.42 -39.72
C SER A 253 16.66 36.04 -38.26
N VAL A 254 16.85 37.02 -37.37
CA VAL A 254 15.98 37.62 -36.31
C VAL A 254 14.98 36.78 -35.46
N VAL A 255 15.32 36.66 -34.16
CA VAL A 255 14.61 36.97 -32.88
C VAL A 255 13.06 36.98 -32.79
N ALA A 256 12.49 36.26 -31.81
CA ALA A 256 11.43 36.78 -30.91
C ALA A 256 11.28 35.97 -29.59
N LYS A 257 11.54 36.61 -28.45
CA LYS A 257 11.21 36.17 -27.08
C LYS A 257 9.74 36.44 -26.76
N LYS A 258 9.05 35.54 -26.08
CA LYS A 258 7.82 35.83 -25.32
C LYS A 258 7.93 35.32 -23.88
N LYS A 259 7.82 36.27 -22.94
CA LYS A 259 7.67 36.07 -21.50
C LYS A 259 6.20 35.78 -21.19
N SER A 260 5.92 34.83 -20.31
CA SER A 260 4.62 34.68 -19.64
C SER A 260 4.79 34.80 -18.13
N THR A 261 4.02 35.71 -17.55
CA THR A 261 3.96 36.11 -16.14
C THR A 261 3.06 35.19 -15.32
N THR A 262 3.54 34.75 -14.16
CA THR A 262 2.81 34.05 -13.10
C THR A 262 2.35 35.02 -12.00
N SER A 263 1.15 34.84 -11.46
CA SER A 263 0.62 35.54 -10.28
C SER A 263 0.18 34.52 -9.20
N PRO A 264 0.42 34.77 -7.90
CA PRO A 264 0.28 33.76 -6.84
C PRO A 264 -1.09 33.75 -6.15
N ARG A 265 -1.56 32.55 -5.77
CA ARG A 265 -2.83 32.31 -5.04
C ARG A 265 -2.58 32.21 -3.53
N LYS A 266 -3.37 32.96 -2.74
CA LYS A 266 -3.26 33.10 -1.27
C LYS A 266 -3.71 31.83 -0.52
N LYS A 267 -2.92 31.41 0.49
CA LYS A 267 -3.24 30.38 1.49
C LYS A 267 -4.26 30.91 2.52
N ARG A 268 -5.17 30.05 2.97
CA ARG A 268 -6.14 30.32 4.05
C ARG A 268 -5.86 29.36 5.20
N VAL A 269 -5.67 29.91 6.40
CA VAL A 269 -5.38 29.22 7.66
C VAL A 269 -6.68 28.87 8.37
N VAL A 270 -6.79 27.67 8.95
CA VAL A 270 -7.89 27.30 9.87
C VAL A 270 -7.26 26.74 11.16
N LYS A 271 -7.80 27.20 12.30
CA LYS A 271 -7.36 26.92 13.67
C LYS A 271 -7.87 25.57 14.17
N SER A 272 -7.05 24.89 14.97
CA SER A 272 -7.34 23.66 15.72
C SER A 272 -8.29 23.90 16.91
N LYS A 273 -9.08 22.87 17.26
CA LYS A 273 -9.82 22.78 18.54
C LYS A 273 -9.42 21.48 19.24
N THR A 274 -9.18 21.64 20.54
CA THR A 274 -8.75 20.67 21.54
C THR A 274 -9.85 19.72 22.02
N GLU A 275 -9.35 18.59 22.52
CA GLU A 275 -9.94 17.41 23.17
C GLU A 275 -11.16 17.63 24.09
N GLU A 276 -12.24 16.90 23.79
CA GLU A 276 -13.23 16.41 24.77
C GLU A 276 -13.64 14.97 24.39
N GLY A 277 -13.67 14.08 25.37
CA GLY A 277 -13.76 12.62 25.19
C GLY A 277 -14.98 12.13 24.41
N LEU A 278 -14.72 11.32 23.38
CA LEU A 278 -15.70 10.59 22.59
C LEU A 278 -16.39 9.52 23.45
N LYS A 279 -17.50 9.88 24.10
CA LYS A 279 -18.59 8.93 24.35
C LYS A 279 -19.34 8.76 23.03
N TYR A 280 -19.22 7.58 22.43
CA TYR A 280 -19.81 7.22 21.14
C TYR A 280 -21.22 7.81 20.94
N ALA A 281 -21.29 8.84 20.10
CA ALA A 281 -22.48 9.42 19.49
C ALA A 281 -22.08 10.01 18.14
#